data_AF-A0A2D4PVJ0-F1
#
_entry.id   AF-A0A2D4PVJ0-F1
#
_cell.length_a   1.000
_cell.length_b   1.000
_cell.length_c   1.000
_cell.angle_alpha   90.00
_cell.angle_beta   90.00
_cell.angle_gamma   90.00
#
_symmetry.space_group_name_H-M   'P 1'
#
loop_
_entity.id
_entity.type
_entity.pdbx_description
1 polymer ?
#
loop_
_entity_poly.entity_id
_entity_poly.type
_entity_poly.pdbx_seq_one_letter_code
_entity_poly.pdbx_strand_id
1 'polypeptide(L)'
;MSTAKKAKTDSGRSFQEAWTESFGVIERSGKALCILCNESVVCRTSSVRWHFETNHKSVAELGETERKQFIEGKLKNYHSQSLSFSNYLSRTNHLTAASFQI
;
A
#
# COMPACT_ATOMS: atom_id res chain seq x y z
N MET A 1 9.47 29.27 19.53
CA MET A 1 9.54 27.88 20.02
C MET A 1 9.17 26.96 18.88
N SER A 2 10.17 26.37 18.22
CA SER A 2 9.94 25.50 17.05
C SER A 2 9.62 24.10 17.55
N THR A 3 8.38 23.67 17.34
CA THR A 3 7.90 22.34 17.72
C THR A 3 8.68 21.27 16.98
N ALA A 4 9.45 20.49 17.75
CA ALA A 4 10.20 19.34 17.27
C ALA A 4 9.30 18.42 16.44
N LYS A 5 9.67 18.20 15.18
CA LYS A 5 9.13 17.11 14.37
C LYS A 5 9.43 15.82 15.12
N LYS A 6 8.39 15.18 15.66
CA LYS A 6 8.49 13.87 16.32
C LYS A 6 9.30 12.93 15.43
N ALA A 7 10.49 12.54 15.91
CA ALA A 7 11.26 11.47 15.32
C ALA A 7 10.34 10.24 15.24
N LYS A 8 10.19 9.66 14.05
CA LYS A 8 9.56 8.36 13.89
C LYS A 8 10.31 7.40 14.79
N THR A 9 9.65 6.99 15.88
CA THR A 9 10.15 5.95 16.77
C THR A 9 10.43 4.73 15.91
N ASP A 10 11.71 4.43 15.77
CA ASP A 10 12.25 3.16 15.28
C ASP A 10 11.72 2.05 16.19
N SER A 11 10.56 1.49 15.84
CA SER A 11 10.01 0.34 16.53
C SER A 11 10.49 -0.94 15.86
N GLY A 12 11.80 -1.09 15.65
CA GLY A 12 12.55 -2.36 15.46
C GLY A 12 12.00 -3.42 14.49
N ARG A 13 11.04 -3.10 13.62
CA ARG A 13 10.35 -4.05 12.73
C ARG A 13 10.17 -3.36 11.40
N SER A 14 11.25 -3.41 10.60
CA SER A 14 11.24 -2.92 9.24
C SER A 14 10.29 -3.76 8.39
N PHE A 15 9.65 -3.08 7.44
CA PHE A 15 8.92 -3.75 6.38
C PHE A 15 9.86 -4.72 5.63
N GLN A 16 9.34 -5.88 5.23
CA GLN A 16 10.11 -6.88 4.50
C GLN A 16 9.61 -6.95 3.06
N GLU A 17 10.50 -6.74 2.08
CA GLU A 17 10.14 -6.75 0.66
C GLU A 17 9.54 -8.08 0.20
N ALA A 18 9.95 -9.20 0.83
CA ALA A 18 9.38 -10.52 0.59
C ALA A 18 7.86 -10.59 0.82
N TRP A 19 7.30 -9.70 1.64
CA TRP A 19 5.86 -9.64 1.87
C TRP A 19 5.09 -9.12 0.64
N THR A 20 5.74 -8.29 -0.18
CA THR A 20 5.15 -7.78 -1.42
C THR A 20 4.86 -8.93 -2.37
N GLU A 21 5.85 -9.80 -2.60
CA GLU A 21 5.75 -10.92 -3.54
C GLU A 21 4.87 -12.05 -3.00
N SER A 22 5.00 -12.37 -1.71
CA SER A 22 4.32 -13.54 -1.12
C SER A 22 2.88 -13.26 -0.71
N PHE A 23 2.58 -12.03 -0.29
CA PHE A 23 1.30 -11.68 0.36
C PHE A 23 0.64 -10.43 -0.22
N GLY A 24 1.28 -9.72 -1.15
CA GLY A 24 0.73 -8.48 -1.72
C GLY A 24 0.65 -7.32 -0.72
N VAL A 25 1.60 -7.23 0.21
CA VAL A 25 1.66 -6.12 1.19
C VAL A 25 2.81 -5.19 0.81
N ILE A 26 2.56 -3.88 0.78
CA ILE A 26 3.56 -2.84 0.47
C ILE A 26 3.75 -1.88 1.64
N GLU A 27 4.86 -1.16 1.68
CA GLU A 27 5.02 -0.03 2.60
C GLU A 27 4.49 1.26 1.97
N ARG A 28 3.57 1.94 2.65
CA ARG A 28 3.08 3.27 2.28
C ARG A 28 3.05 4.18 3.50
N SER A 29 3.75 5.30 3.41
CA SER A 29 3.81 6.32 4.48
C SER A 29 4.26 5.77 5.86
N GLY A 30 5.09 4.71 5.87
CA GLY A 30 5.54 4.05 7.11
C GLY A 30 4.54 3.06 7.71
N LYS A 31 3.55 2.60 6.92
CA LYS A 31 2.60 1.56 7.31
C LYS A 31 2.63 0.44 6.28
N ALA A 32 2.42 -0.79 6.73
CA ALA A 32 2.20 -1.92 5.83
C ALA A 32 0.74 -1.88 5.35
N LEU A 33 0.54 -1.95 4.03
CA LEU A 33 -0.77 -1.85 3.37
C LEU A 33 -0.96 -3.07 2.47
N CYS A 34 -2.08 -3.77 2.62
CA CYS A 34 -2.46 -4.85 1.71
C CYS A 34 -3.05 -4.28 0.43
N ILE A 35 -2.52 -4.64 -0.74
CA ILE A 35 -3.03 -4.15 -2.04
C ILE A 35 -4.28 -4.91 -2.51
N LEU A 36 -4.59 -6.04 -1.86
CA LEU A 36 -5.72 -6.89 -2.25
C LEU A 36 -7.05 -6.34 -1.70
N CYS A 37 -7.02 -5.74 -0.50
CA CYS A 37 -8.18 -5.13 0.17
C CYS A 37 -7.99 -3.64 0.53
N ASN A 38 -6.81 -3.06 0.30
CA ASN A 38 -6.44 -1.70 0.72
C ASN A 38 -6.51 -1.45 2.24
N GLU A 39 -6.42 -2.50 3.06
CA GLU A 39 -6.38 -2.37 4.52
C GLU A 39 -4.95 -2.23 5.07
N SER A 40 -4.80 -1.49 6.16
CA SER A 40 -3.52 -1.39 6.87
C SER A 40 -3.29 -2.61 7.75
N VAL A 41 -2.10 -3.20 7.64
CA VAL A 41 -1.69 -4.36 8.43
C VAL A 41 -0.60 -3.94 9.41
N VAL A 42 -0.55 -4.59 10.58
CA VAL A 42 0.56 -4.42 11.53
C VAL A 42 1.86 -4.89 10.86
N CYS A 43 2.92 -4.08 10.94
CA CYS A 43 4.25 -4.38 10.37
C CYS A 43 4.95 -5.52 11.15
N ARG A 44 4.44 -6.75 11.00
CA ARG A 44 4.94 -7.97 11.64
C ARG A 44 4.57 -9.16 10.76
N THR A 45 5.52 -10.08 10.54
CA THR A 45 5.33 -11.26 9.68
C THR A 45 4.10 -12.09 10.04
N SER A 46 3.85 -12.32 11.34
CA SER A 46 2.68 -13.08 11.80
C SER A 46 1.36 -12.40 11.44
N SER A 47 1.31 -11.07 11.56
CA SER A 47 0.13 -10.28 11.22
C SER A 47 -0.13 -10.24 9.73
N VAL A 48 0.94 -10.10 8.91
CA VAL A 48 0.86 -10.15 7.45
C VAL A 48 0.38 -11.52 6.97
N ARG A 49 0.97 -12.60 7.48
CA ARG A 49 0.58 -13.97 7.13
C ARG A 49 -0.87 -14.25 7.52
N TRP A 50 -1.24 -13.96 8.76
CA TRP A 50 -2.62 -14.17 9.24
C TRP A 50 -3.64 -13.37 8.43
N HIS A 51 -3.33 -12.10 8.15
CA HIS A 51 -4.20 -11.25 7.33
C HIS A 51 -4.43 -11.88 5.94
N PHE A 52 -3.37 -12.33 5.29
CA PHE A 52 -3.45 -12.98 3.98
C PHE A 52 -4.27 -14.28 4.03
N GLU A 53 -3.98 -15.17 4.98
CA GLU A 53 -4.66 -16.47 5.11
C GLU A 53 -6.16 -16.33 5.44
N THR A 54 -6.53 -15.35 6.26
CA THR A 54 -7.92 -15.18 6.72
C THR A 54 -8.78 -14.32 5.79
N ASN A 55 -8.25 -13.22 5.27
CA ASN A 55 -9.02 -12.28 4.44
C ASN A 55 -8.93 -12.61 2.95
N HIS A 56 -7.89 -13.34 2.54
CA HIS A 56 -7.63 -13.71 1.15
C HIS A 56 -7.50 -15.21 0.97
N LYS A 57 -8.35 -15.98 1.67
CA LYS A 57 -8.35 -17.46 1.64
C LYS A 57 -8.38 -18.03 0.22
N SER A 58 -9.20 -17.47 -0.67
CA SER A 58 -9.27 -17.88 -2.07
C SER A 58 -7.95 -17.71 -2.84
N VAL A 59 -7.14 -16.73 -2.47
CA VAL A 59 -5.81 -16.47 -3.05
C VAL A 59 -4.75 -17.33 -2.36
N ALA A 60 -4.92 -17.62 -1.08
CA ALA A 60 -4.04 -18.49 -0.30
C ALA A 60 -4.14 -19.97 -0.71
N GLU A 61 -5.30 -20.40 -1.20
CA GLU A 61 -5.55 -21.75 -1.71
C GLU A 61 -5.02 -21.97 -3.15
N LEU A 62 -4.59 -20.92 -3.84
CA LEU A 62 -3.99 -21.03 -5.18
C LEU A 62 -2.62 -21.69 -5.13
N GLY A 63 -2.23 -22.33 -6.25
CA GLY A 63 -0.86 -22.80 -6.43
C GLY A 63 0.14 -21.65 -6.36
N GLU A 64 1.38 -21.94 -5.98
CA GLU A 64 2.42 -20.90 -5.76
C GLU A 64 2.61 -20.00 -6.98
N THR A 65 2.66 -20.57 -8.19
CA THR A 65 2.81 -19.85 -9.45
C THR A 65 1.60 -18.96 -9.75
N GLU A 66 0.39 -19.48 -9.60
CA GLU A 66 -0.86 -18.75 -9.85
C GLU A 66 -1.03 -17.59 -8.87
N ARG A 67 -0.72 -17.84 -7.59
CA ARG A 67 -0.73 -16.83 -6.53
C ARG A 67 0.24 -15.69 -6.86
N LYS A 68 1.48 -16.01 -7.27
CA LYS A 68 2.48 -15.02 -7.62
C LYS A 68 2.02 -14.15 -8.80
N GLN A 69 1.51 -14.78 -9.87
CA GLN A 69 0.97 -14.06 -11.02
C GLN A 69 -0.21 -13.16 -10.65
N PHE A 70 -1.12 -13.64 -9.79
CA PHE A 70 -2.26 -12.86 -9.30
C PHE A 70 -1.81 -11.61 -8.53
N ILE A 71 -0.86 -11.77 -7.60
CA ILE A 71 -0.31 -10.66 -6.80
C ILE A 71 0.40 -9.66 -7.71
N GLU A 72 1.19 -10.12 -8.68
CA GLU A 72 1.89 -9.24 -9.63
C GLU A 72 0.91 -8.43 -10.48
N GLY A 73 -0.18 -9.06 -10.96
CA GLY A 73 -1.24 -8.36 -11.69
C GLY A 73 -1.92 -7.29 -10.84
N LYS A 74 -2.19 -7.59 -9.56
CA LYS A 74 -2.74 -6.62 -8.60
C LYS A 74 -1.79 -5.47 -8.30
N LEU A 75 -0.48 -5.74 -8.17
CA LEU A 75 0.53 -4.68 -7.99
C LEU A 75 0.54 -3.72 -9.18
N LYS A 76 0.59 -4.23 -10.41
CA LYS A 76 0.56 -3.40 -11.63
C LYS A 76 -0.68 -2.49 -11.67
N ASN A 77 -1.84 -3.05 -11.32
CA ASN A 77 -3.09 -2.31 -11.26
C ASN A 77 -3.12 -1.27 -10.12
N TYR A 78 -2.58 -1.61 -8.96
CA TYR A 78 -2.47 -0.68 -7.83
C TYR A 78 -1.58 0.53 -8.18
N HIS A 79 -0.45 0.29 -8.85
CA HIS A 79 0.43 1.38 -9.33
C HIS A 79 -0.25 2.27 -10.36
N SER A 80 -0.98 1.71 -11.33
CA SER A 80 -1.69 2.50 -12.34
C SER A 80 -2.85 3.32 -11.74
N GLN A 81 -3.56 2.77 -10.75
CA GLN A 81 -4.58 3.48 -9.99
C GLN A 81 -3.96 4.64 -9.18
N SER A 82 -2.82 4.41 -8.52
CA SER A 82 -2.10 5.44 -7.78
C SER A 82 -1.69 6.63 -8.67
N LEU A 83 -1.21 6.35 -9.89
CA LEU A 83 -0.84 7.37 -10.87
C LEU A 83 -2.06 8.15 -11.36
N SER A 84 -3.15 7.43 -11.66
CA SER A 84 -4.40 8.05 -12.13
C SER A 84 -5.00 9.00 -11.07
N PHE A 85 -5.00 8.59 -9.80
CA PHE A 85 -5.46 9.44 -8.70
C PHE A 85 -4.58 10.68 -8.54
N SER A 86 -3.24 10.53 -8.62
CA SER A 86 -2.32 11.67 -8.55
C SER A 86 -2.55 12.67 -9.68
N ASN A 87 -2.75 12.21 -10.91
CA ASN A 87 -3.03 13.09 -12.06
C ASN A 87 -4.35 13.85 -11.92
N TYR A 88 -5.39 13.18 -11.41
CA TYR A 88 -6.67 13.83 -11.14
C TYR A 88 -6.56 14.90 -10.04
N LEU A 89 -5.83 14.61 -8.95
CA LEU A 89 -5.58 15.59 -7.89
C LEU A 89 -4.79 16.79 -8.43
N SER A 90 -3.75 16.57 -9.24
CA SER A 90 -3.01 17.66 -9.88
C SER A 90 -3.93 18.51 -10.78
N ARG A 91 -4.80 17.87 -11.57
CA ARG A 91 -5.73 18.58 -12.49
C ARG A 91 -6.75 19.46 -11.76
N THR A 92 -7.27 19.01 -10.62
CA THR A 92 -8.20 19.81 -9.80
C THR A 92 -7.52 21.02 -9.13
N ASN A 93 -6.26 20.88 -8.73
CA ASN A 93 -5.47 22.01 -8.22
C ASN A 93 -5.26 23.10 -9.29
N HIS A 94 -5.00 22.73 -10.55
CA HIS A 94 -4.86 23.70 -11.65
C HIS A 94 -6.16 24.46 -11.96
N LEU A 95 -7.32 23.83 -11.84
CA LEU A 95 -8.63 24.48 -12.10
C LEU A 95 -9.01 25.49 -11.00
N THR A 96 -8.64 25.20 -9.76
CA THR A 96 -8.92 26.08 -8.61
C THR A 96 -7.99 27.29 -8.57
N ALA A 97 -6.76 27.16 -9.08
CA ALA A 97 -5.82 28.28 -9.18
C ALA A 97 -6.21 29.30 -10.26
N ALA A 98 -6.92 28.88 -11.31
CA ALA A 98 -7.31 29.74 -12.43
C ALA A 98 -8.58 30.58 -12.18
N SER A 99 -9.27 30.39 -11.05
CA SER A 99 -10.54 31.07 -10.72
C SER A 99 -10.41 32.28 -9.79
N PHE A 100 -9.18 32.66 -9.39
CA PHE A 100 -8.93 33.91 -8.65
C PHE A 100 -8.33 34.98 -9.58
N GLN A 101 -9.21 35.69 -10.28
CA GLN A 101 -8.96 37.06 -10.72
C GLN A 101 -10.16 37.90 -10.25
N ILE A 102 -9.95 38.67 -9.18
CA ILE A 102 -10.78 39.82 -8.79
C ILE A 102 -9.83 41.01 -8.70
#